data_AF-A0AAJ2H3G3-F1
#
_entry.id   AF-A0AAJ2H3G3-F1
#
_cell.length_a   1.000
_cell.length_b   1.000
_cell.length_c   1.000
_cell.angle_alpha   90.00
_cell.angle_beta   90.00
_cell.angle_gamma   90.00
#
_symmetry.space_group_name_H-M   'P 1'
#
loop_
_entity.id
_entity.type
_entity.pdbx_description
1 polymer ?
#
loop_
_entity_poly.entity_id
_entity_poly.type
_entity_poly.pdbx_seq_one_letter_code
_entity_poly.pdbx_strand_id
1 'polypeptide(L)'
;AIALPSYQTYTRKAAEAKIKQEILKVAEQLERHKSRNFSYKNFVVSGTDLPVGYTLNLKDGTDTTKTLSTGVGQKWVIKATTTDAKNYNFLLNSIGLKCKNKAESVVTYTSCGSGAEEW
;
A
#
# COMPACT_ATOMS: atom_id res chain seq x y z
N ALA A 1 -32.50 3.87 -16.05
CA ALA A 1 -31.40 3.12 -15.40
C ALA A 1 -31.43 3.44 -13.91
N ILE A 2 -31.66 2.43 -13.05
CA ILE A 2 -31.70 2.65 -11.59
C ILE A 2 -30.27 2.51 -11.08
N ALA A 3 -29.56 3.63 -10.98
CA ALA A 3 -28.30 3.68 -10.27
C ALA A 3 -28.61 3.60 -8.78
N LEU A 4 -28.59 2.39 -8.21
CA LEU A 4 -28.67 2.21 -6.76
C LEU A 4 -27.36 2.75 -6.14
N PRO A 5 -27.39 3.86 -5.39
CA PRO A 5 -26.19 4.43 -4.77
C PRO A 5 -25.48 3.42 -3.84
N SER A 6 -26.24 2.45 -3.31
CA SER A 6 -25.73 1.41 -2.42
C SER A 6 -24.74 0.46 -3.10
N TYR A 7 -24.95 0.05 -4.36
CA TYR A 7 -24.08 -0.94 -5.01
C TYR A 7 -22.65 -0.40 -5.20
N GLN A 8 -22.53 0.87 -5.59
CA GLN A 8 -21.23 1.54 -5.74
C GLN A 8 -20.49 1.63 -4.41
N THR A 9 -21.18 1.82 -3.27
CA THR A 9 -20.51 1.82 -1.96
C THR A 9 -20.01 0.43 -1.57
N TYR A 10 -20.76 -0.63 -1.91
CA TYR A 10 -20.36 -2.00 -1.63
C TYR A 10 -19.13 -2.41 -2.43
N THR A 11 -19.08 -2.14 -3.74
CA THR A 11 -17.92 -2.47 -4.58
C THR A 11 -16.66 -1.75 -4.10
N ARG A 12 -16.79 -0.52 -3.61
CA ARG A 12 -15.68 0.28 -3.08
C ARG A 12 -15.17 -0.25 -1.74
N LYS A 13 -16.07 -0.69 -0.85
CA LYS A 13 -15.68 -1.39 0.39
C LYS A 13 -14.98 -2.72 0.10
N ALA A 14 -15.48 -3.48 -0.88
CA ALA A 14 -14.85 -4.72 -1.31
C ALA A 14 -13.45 -4.47 -1.88
N ALA A 15 -13.28 -3.43 -2.70
CA ALA A 15 -11.98 -3.02 -3.21
C ALA A 15 -11.02 -2.61 -2.08
N GLU A 16 -11.49 -1.82 -1.11
CA GLU A 16 -10.69 -1.47 0.08
C GLU A 16 -10.23 -2.72 0.84
N ALA A 17 -11.13 -3.66 1.12
CA ALA A 17 -10.76 -4.92 1.78
C ALA A 17 -9.72 -5.71 0.99
N LYS A 18 -9.88 -5.79 -0.34
CA LYS A 18 -8.94 -6.48 -1.23
C LYS A 18 -7.56 -5.83 -1.21
N ILE A 19 -7.47 -4.50 -1.29
CA ILE A 19 -6.18 -3.78 -1.21
C ILE A 19 -5.49 -4.06 0.11
N LYS A 20 -6.20 -3.95 1.23
CA LYS A 20 -5.63 -4.24 2.56
C LYS A 20 -5.07 -5.65 2.64
N GLN A 21 -5.83 -6.63 2.16
CA GLN A 21 -5.38 -8.02 2.09
C GLN A 21 -4.10 -8.18 1.27
N GLU A 22 -4.04 -7.59 0.08
CA GLU A 22 -2.86 -7.68 -0.79
C GLU A 22 -1.63 -6.98 -0.19
N ILE A 23 -1.81 -5.81 0.44
CA ILE A 23 -0.71 -5.12 1.15
C ILE A 23 -0.18 -5.99 2.30
N LEU A 24 -1.07 -6.58 3.10
CA LEU A 24 -0.67 -7.46 4.20
C LEU A 24 0.03 -8.72 3.72
N LYS A 25 -0.43 -9.30 2.60
CA LYS A 25 0.22 -10.44 1.94
C LYS A 25 1.64 -10.09 1.49
N VAL A 26 1.84 -8.91 0.89
CA VAL A 26 3.19 -8.45 0.50
C VAL A 26 4.06 -8.19 1.74
N ALA A 27 3.51 -7.62 2.81
CA ALA A 27 4.22 -7.44 4.08
C ALA A 27 4.66 -8.78 4.68
N GLU A 28 3.80 -9.80 4.66
CA GLU A 28 4.15 -11.15 5.09
C GLU A 28 5.28 -11.75 4.25
N GLN A 29 5.22 -11.61 2.92
CA GLN A 29 6.28 -12.07 2.02
C GLN A 29 7.61 -11.37 2.30
N LEU A 30 7.60 -10.07 2.61
CA LEU A 30 8.77 -9.29 3.01
C LEU A 30 9.38 -9.84 4.30
N GLU A 31 8.57 -10.13 5.32
CA GLU A 31 9.07 -10.71 6.57
C GLU A 31 9.66 -12.11 6.36
N ARG A 32 9.00 -12.95 5.54
CA ARG A 32 9.55 -14.26 5.14
C ARG A 32 10.86 -14.13 4.36
N HIS A 33 11.02 -13.10 3.53
CA HIS A 33 12.26 -12.83 2.80
C HIS A 33 13.37 -12.41 3.75
N LYS A 34 13.11 -11.49 4.68
CA LYS A 34 14.06 -11.06 5.70
C LYS A 34 14.47 -12.21 6.61
N SER A 35 13.56 -13.10 6.99
CA SER A 35 13.92 -14.26 7.81
C SER A 35 14.95 -15.17 7.14
N ARG A 36 15.00 -15.21 5.80
CA ARG A 36 15.93 -16.05 5.02
C ARG A 36 17.21 -15.32 4.62
N ASN A 37 17.11 -14.02 4.34
CA ASN A 37 18.20 -13.22 3.79
C ASN A 37 18.75 -12.16 4.77
N PHE A 38 18.19 -12.08 5.98
CA PHE A 38 18.47 -11.07 7.01
C PHE A 38 18.23 -9.61 6.58
N SER A 39 17.69 -9.39 5.38
CA SER A 39 17.41 -8.08 4.79
C SER A 39 16.20 -8.15 3.84
N TYR A 40 15.57 -7.01 3.58
CA TYR A 40 14.57 -6.83 2.53
C TYR A 40 15.19 -6.49 1.16
N LYS A 41 16.52 -6.40 1.09
CA LYS A 41 17.24 -6.01 -0.13
C LYS A 41 16.93 -6.96 -1.28
N ASN A 42 16.75 -6.39 -2.48
CA ASN A 42 16.39 -7.11 -3.70
C ASN A 42 15.07 -7.91 -3.64
N PHE A 43 14.23 -7.67 -2.64
CA PHE A 43 12.89 -8.26 -2.63
C PHE A 43 12.09 -7.75 -3.83
N VAL A 44 11.47 -8.68 -4.56
CA VAL A 44 10.58 -8.39 -5.67
C VAL A 44 9.18 -8.83 -5.28
N VAL A 45 8.21 -7.92 -5.46
CA VAL A 45 6.80 -8.21 -5.20
C VAL A 45 6.32 -9.23 -6.24
N SER A 46 5.78 -10.36 -5.78
CA SER A 46 5.24 -11.41 -6.65
C SER A 46 3.77 -11.70 -6.33
N GLY A 47 2.92 -11.68 -7.36
CA GLY A 47 1.53 -12.15 -7.27
C GLY A 47 0.59 -11.20 -6.52
N THR A 48 0.57 -9.91 -6.91
CA THR A 48 -0.42 -8.93 -6.44
C THR A 48 -1.67 -8.94 -7.31
N ASP A 49 -2.84 -9.10 -6.70
CA ASP A 49 -4.15 -9.01 -7.36
C ASP A 49 -4.92 -7.77 -6.88
N LEU A 50 -4.52 -6.61 -7.40
CA LEU A 50 -5.13 -5.33 -7.03
C LEU A 50 -6.41 -5.07 -7.87
N PRO A 51 -7.44 -4.44 -7.28
CA PRO A 51 -8.54 -3.85 -8.03
C PRO A 51 -8.04 -2.94 -9.17
N VAL A 52 -8.83 -2.86 -10.24
CA VAL A 52 -8.52 -2.04 -11.42
C VAL A 52 -8.32 -0.57 -11.01
N GLY A 53 -7.28 0.06 -11.57
CA GLY A 53 -6.96 1.48 -11.31
C GLY A 53 -6.16 1.74 -10.04
N TYR A 54 -5.66 0.69 -9.38
CA TYR A 54 -4.68 0.80 -8.31
C TYR A 54 -3.27 0.44 -8.76
N THR A 55 -2.29 1.13 -8.19
CA THR A 55 -0.87 0.82 -8.36
C THR A 55 -0.22 0.63 -7.00
N LEU A 56 0.60 -0.43 -6.86
CA LEU A 56 1.35 -0.70 -5.63
C LEU A 56 2.82 -0.35 -5.85
N ASN A 57 3.33 0.48 -4.95
CA ASN A 57 4.70 0.97 -4.96
C ASN A 57 5.40 0.51 -3.68
N LEU A 58 6.52 -0.16 -3.85
CA LEU A 58 7.40 -0.59 -2.76
C LEU A 58 8.71 0.19 -2.82
N LYS A 59 9.07 0.84 -1.71
CA LYS A 59 10.30 1.63 -1.58
C LYS A 59 11.06 1.26 -0.32
N ASP A 60 12.33 1.65 -0.29
CA ASP A 60 13.12 1.60 0.93
C ASP A 60 12.57 2.60 1.96
N GLY A 61 12.36 2.12 3.19
CA GLY A 61 11.76 2.93 4.27
C GLY A 61 12.75 3.88 4.94
N THR A 62 14.04 3.75 4.69
CA THR A 62 15.08 4.68 5.16
C THR A 62 15.29 5.80 4.14
N ASP A 63 15.31 5.47 2.86
CA ASP A 63 15.40 6.43 1.75
C ASP A 63 14.36 6.13 0.68
N THR A 64 13.24 6.84 0.76
CA THR A 64 12.05 6.60 -0.09
C THR A 64 12.27 6.93 -1.57
N THR A 65 13.39 7.57 -1.92
CA THR A 65 13.79 7.77 -3.33
C THR A 65 14.30 6.47 -3.96
N LYS A 66 14.76 5.53 -3.14
CA LYS A 66 15.39 4.27 -3.56
C LYS A 66 14.41 3.10 -3.53
N THR A 67 14.67 2.13 -4.41
CA THR A 67 14.04 0.81 -4.33
C THR A 67 14.76 -0.03 -3.29
N LEU A 68 14.20 -1.18 -2.92
CA LEU A 68 14.86 -2.09 -2.00
C LEU A 68 16.18 -2.67 -2.54
N SER A 69 16.43 -2.62 -3.86
CA SER A 69 17.71 -3.07 -4.44
C SER A 69 18.84 -2.05 -4.31
N THR A 70 18.53 -0.76 -4.46
CA THR A 70 19.51 0.34 -4.39
C THR A 70 19.63 0.95 -3.00
N GLY A 71 18.62 0.74 -2.15
CA GLY A 71 18.59 1.17 -0.76
C GLY A 71 19.39 0.29 0.20
N VAL A 72 19.21 0.58 1.49
CA VAL A 72 19.81 -0.17 2.60
C VAL A 72 19.09 -1.51 2.79
N GLY A 73 17.79 -1.57 2.50
CA GLY A 73 16.97 -2.77 2.61
C GLY A 73 16.66 -3.19 4.04
N GLN A 74 16.72 -2.26 5.00
CA GLN A 74 16.43 -2.52 6.42
C GLN A 74 14.99 -2.16 6.82
N LYS A 75 14.40 -1.19 6.12
CA LYS A 75 13.02 -0.75 6.30
C LYS A 75 12.34 -0.76 4.94
N TRP A 76 11.03 -0.89 4.94
CA TRP A 76 10.24 -0.85 3.72
C TRP A 76 8.98 -0.03 3.93
N VAL A 77 8.46 0.49 2.82
CA VAL A 77 7.17 1.15 2.77
C VAL A 77 6.43 0.74 1.51
N ILE A 78 5.19 0.30 1.69
CA ILE A 78 4.25 -0.05 0.64
C ILE A 78 3.22 1.07 0.56
N LYS A 79 3.06 1.62 -0.64
CA LYS A 79 2.04 2.61 -0.95
C LYS A 79 1.16 2.08 -2.08
N ALA A 80 -0.14 1.95 -1.84
CA ALA A 80 -1.11 1.64 -2.89
C ALA A 80 -1.91 2.89 -3.24
N THR A 81 -1.80 3.37 -4.48
CA THR A 81 -2.49 4.59 -4.91
C THR A 81 -3.46 4.37 -6.05
N THR A 82 -4.44 5.26 -6.14
CA THR A 82 -5.45 5.34 -7.20
C THR A 82 -5.78 6.79 -7.48
N THR A 83 -6.10 7.09 -8.73
CA THR A 83 -6.53 8.43 -9.16
C THR A 83 -8.02 8.68 -8.95
N ASP A 84 -8.79 7.67 -8.52
CA ASP A 84 -10.21 7.84 -8.20
C ASP A 84 -10.37 8.53 -6.84
N ALA A 85 -10.75 9.81 -6.88
CA ALA A 85 -10.94 10.66 -5.70
C ALA A 85 -11.97 10.14 -4.69
N LYS A 86 -12.84 9.20 -5.09
CA LYS A 86 -13.76 8.58 -4.14
C LYS A 86 -13.02 7.56 -3.28
N ASN A 87 -12.07 6.82 -3.87
CA ASN A 87 -11.39 5.68 -3.27
C ASN A 87 -10.22 6.09 -2.36
N TYR A 88 -9.85 5.18 -1.45
CA TYR A 88 -8.75 5.41 -0.54
C TYR A 88 -7.42 5.00 -1.17
N ASN A 89 -6.40 5.77 -0.88
CA ASN A 89 -4.99 5.44 -1.05
C ASN A 89 -4.47 4.91 0.28
N PHE A 90 -3.58 3.93 0.26
CA PHE A 90 -3.13 3.22 1.46
C PHE A 90 -1.62 3.30 1.60
N LEU A 91 -1.18 3.36 2.85
CA LEU A 91 0.22 3.30 3.24
C LEU A 91 0.38 2.27 4.35
N LEU A 92 1.37 1.39 4.20
CA LEU A 92 1.87 0.49 5.24
C LEU A 92 3.40 0.55 5.26
N ASN A 93 4.02 0.60 6.42
CA ASN A 93 5.48 0.51 6.51
C ASN A 93 5.95 -0.50 7.59
N SER A 94 7.24 -0.80 7.56
CA SER A 94 7.87 -1.76 8.47
C SER A 94 7.93 -1.30 9.94
N ILE A 95 7.52 -0.07 10.25
CA ILE A 95 7.46 0.46 11.64
C ILE A 95 6.03 0.48 12.20
N GLY A 96 5.05 -0.04 11.45
CA GLY A 96 3.67 -0.20 11.90
C GLY A 96 2.72 0.97 11.55
N LEU A 97 3.16 1.95 10.76
CA LEU A 97 2.25 2.97 10.24
C LEU A 97 1.30 2.33 9.22
N LYS A 98 0.01 2.34 9.53
CA LYS A 98 -1.08 1.91 8.65
C LYS A 98 -2.09 3.03 8.53
N CYS A 99 -2.09 3.74 7.42
CA CYS A 99 -3.00 4.86 7.22
C CYS A 99 -3.53 4.90 5.79
N LYS A 100 -4.67 5.58 5.62
CA LYS A 100 -5.33 5.75 4.33
C LYS A 100 -5.90 7.16 4.17
N ASN A 101 -5.97 7.63 2.93
CA ASN A 101 -6.58 8.93 2.59
C ASN A 101 -7.17 8.91 1.17
N LYS A 102 -8.27 9.62 0.93
CA LYS A 102 -8.85 9.75 -0.41
C LYS A 102 -8.04 10.66 -1.33
N ALA A 103 -7.32 11.63 -0.76
CA ALA A 103 -6.44 12.50 -1.52
C ALA A 103 -5.06 11.82 -1.72
N GLU A 104 -4.77 11.38 -2.94
CA GLU A 104 -3.48 10.75 -3.28
C GLU A 104 -2.29 11.68 -3.00
N SER A 105 -2.45 12.98 -3.28
CA SER A 105 -1.39 13.99 -3.17
C SER A 105 -0.82 14.15 -1.77
N VAL A 106 -1.58 13.80 -0.73
CA VAL A 106 -1.14 13.87 0.68
C VAL A 106 -0.62 12.52 1.20
N VAL A 107 -0.80 11.43 0.45
CA VAL A 107 -0.23 10.12 0.78
C VAL A 107 1.20 10.02 0.26
N THR A 108 2.11 10.35 1.16
CA THR A 108 3.56 10.23 0.96
C THR A 108 4.05 8.86 1.46
N TYR A 109 5.35 8.60 1.32
CA TYR A 109 5.97 7.39 1.87
C TYR A 109 6.24 7.45 3.38
N THR A 110 5.88 8.56 4.04
CA THR A 110 6.12 8.76 5.48
C THR A 110 4.85 9.08 6.25
N SER A 111 3.79 9.54 5.57
CA SER A 111 2.50 9.89 6.19
C SER A 111 1.36 9.91 5.17
N CYS A 112 0.12 9.84 5.66
CA CYS A 112 -1.09 10.01 4.85
C CYS A 112 -1.69 11.44 4.91
N GLY A 113 -0.97 12.39 5.52
CA GLY A 113 -1.37 13.79 5.63
C GLY A 113 -2.64 14.06 6.45
N SER A 114 -3.21 15.26 6.27
CA SER A 114 -4.42 15.69 6.97
C SER A 114 -5.66 14.94 6.48
N GLY A 115 -6.58 14.62 7.40
CA GLY A 115 -7.77 13.81 7.10
C GLY A 115 -7.47 12.32 6.88
N ALA A 116 -6.27 11.86 7.25
CA ALA A 116 -5.93 10.46 7.22
C ALA A 116 -6.72 9.67 8.27
N GLU A 117 -7.10 8.45 7.88
CA GLU A 117 -7.70 7.46 8.78
C GLU A 117 -6.72 6.31 9.00
N GLU A 118 -6.69 5.75 10.21
CA GLU A 118 -6.03 4.48 10.47
C GLU A 118 -6.87 3.32 9.89
N TRP A 119 -6.24 2.21 9.51
CA TRP A 119 -6.95 1.04 8.98
C TRP A 119 -6.43 -0.30 9.45
#